data_AF-A0A2R8N1K3-F1
#
_entry.id   AF-A0A2R8N1K3-F1
#
_cell.length_a   1.000
_cell.length_b   1.000
_cell.length_c   1.000
_cell.angle_alpha   90.00
_cell.angle_beta   90.00
_cell.angle_gamma   90.00
#
_symmetry.space_group_name_H-M   'P 1'
#
loop_
_entity.id
_entity.type
_entity.pdbx_description
1 polymer ?
#
loop_
_entity_poly.entity_id
_entity_poly.type
_entity_poly.pdbx_seq_one_letter_code
_entity_poly.pdbx_strand_id
1 'polypeptide(L)'
;MAKEEPRSISRDLQELQRKLTLLIEFFQNNPKVIAFTKSPVGQYLDRHPFLALALLVFIVTSAVPVGFFLLLVILTTLVALVGVIILEDH
;
A
#
# COMPACT_ATOMS: atom_id res chain seq x y z
N MET A 1 37.34 0.53 -18.64
CA MET A 1 35.92 0.63 -19.04
C MET A 1 35.19 -0.57 -18.46
N ALA A 2 34.45 -0.37 -17.37
CA ALA A 2 33.71 -1.40 -16.65
C ALA A 2 32.44 -1.77 -17.44
N LYS A 3 32.24 -3.05 -17.72
CA LYS A 3 31.06 -3.57 -18.46
C LYS A 3 30.46 -4.79 -17.73
N GLU A 4 30.43 -4.74 -16.40
CA GLU A 4 29.98 -5.86 -15.55
C GLU A 4 28.60 -5.67 -14.89
N GLU A 5 27.96 -4.50 -15.03
CA GLU A 5 26.70 -4.18 -14.33
C GLU A 5 25.39 -4.88 -14.78
N PRO A 6 25.18 -5.39 -16.02
CA PRO A 6 23.88 -5.95 -16.38
C PRO A 6 23.63 -7.36 -15.83
N ARG A 7 24.68 -8.09 -15.45
CA ARG A 7 24.57 -9.48 -14.93
C ARG A 7 24.36 -9.54 -13.42
N SER A 8 24.87 -8.57 -12.65
CA SER A 8 24.64 -8.48 -11.20
C SER A 8 23.19 -8.13 -10.88
N ILE A 9 22.64 -7.10 -11.54
CA ILE A 9 21.24 -6.66 -11.35
C ILE A 9 20.25 -7.82 -11.61
N SER A 10 20.49 -8.64 -12.64
CA SER A 10 19.67 -9.82 -12.93
C SER A 10 19.70 -10.87 -11.80
N ARG A 11 20.88 -11.09 -11.18
CA ARG A 11 21.02 -12.00 -10.03
C ARG A 11 20.35 -11.45 -8.77
N ASP A 12 20.49 -10.16 -8.51
CA ASP A 12 19.85 -9.49 -7.36
C ASP A 12 18.32 -9.51 -7.49
N LEU A 13 17.79 -9.26 -8.69
CA LEU A 13 16.35 -9.38 -8.97
C LEU A 13 15.85 -10.82 -8.82
N GLN A 14 16.64 -11.81 -9.27
CA GLN A 14 16.30 -13.22 -9.10
C GLN A 14 16.31 -13.64 -7.63
N GLU A 15 17.20 -13.08 -6.82
CA GLU A 15 17.23 -13.31 -5.37
C GLU A 15 16.06 -12.60 -4.67
N LEU A 16 15.72 -11.37 -5.08
CA LEU A 16 14.54 -10.67 -4.60
C LEU A 16 13.26 -11.44 -4.94
N GLN A 17 13.14 -11.97 -6.16
CA GLN A 17 12.04 -12.84 -6.56
C GLN A 17 11.96 -14.07 -5.68
N ARG A 18 13.09 -14.74 -5.41
CA ARG A 18 13.12 -15.88 -4.47
C ARG A 18 12.64 -15.49 -3.07
N LYS A 19 13.12 -14.36 -2.54
CA LYS A 19 12.71 -13.85 -1.23
C LYS A 19 11.22 -13.49 -1.20
N LEU A 20 10.69 -12.89 -2.26
CA LEU A 20 9.27 -12.58 -2.40
C LEU A 20 8.43 -13.86 -2.48
N THR A 21 8.84 -14.87 -3.25
CA THR A 21 8.15 -16.16 -3.30
C THR A 21 8.10 -16.82 -1.93
N LEU A 22 9.22 -16.82 -1.20
CA LEU A 22 9.26 -17.34 0.17
C LEU A 22 8.33 -16.57 1.11
N LEU A 23 8.25 -15.25 0.95
CA LEU A 23 7.35 -14.41 1.74
C LEU A 23 5.89 -14.70 1.39
N ILE A 24 5.56 -14.87 0.12
CA ILE A 24 4.21 -15.21 -0.36
C ILE A 24 3.81 -16.59 0.18
N GLU A 25 4.68 -17.59 0.10
CA GLU A 25 4.44 -18.90 0.70
C GLU A 25 4.24 -18.80 2.21
N PHE A 26 5.02 -17.96 2.90
CA PHE A 26 4.84 -17.71 4.32
C PHE A 26 3.46 -17.10 4.61
N PHE A 27 3.04 -16.09 3.85
CA PHE A 27 1.70 -15.50 4.00
C PHE A 27 0.58 -16.47 3.65
N GLN A 28 0.75 -17.33 2.64
CA GLN A 28 -0.25 -18.34 2.27
C GLN A 28 -0.38 -19.45 3.33
N ASN A 29 0.72 -19.83 3.98
CA ASN A 29 0.71 -20.80 5.07
C ASN A 29 0.19 -20.20 6.40
N ASN A 30 -0.04 -18.89 6.47
CA ASN A 30 -0.61 -18.28 7.66
C ASN A 30 -2.13 -18.57 7.75
N PRO A 31 -2.60 -19.22 8.82
CA PRO A 31 -4.00 -19.61 8.96
C PRO A 31 -4.96 -18.41 8.97
N LYS A 32 -4.47 -17.23 9.38
CA LYS A 32 -5.24 -15.97 9.36
C LYS A 32 -5.54 -15.49 7.94
N VAL A 33 -4.59 -15.64 7.01
CA VAL A 33 -4.76 -15.26 5.61
C VAL A 33 -5.73 -16.24 4.95
N ILE A 34 -5.56 -17.54 5.17
CA ILE A 34 -6.46 -18.59 4.67
C ILE A 34 -7.89 -18.37 5.19
N ALA A 35 -8.06 -18.01 6.47
CA ALA A 35 -9.36 -17.71 7.05
C ALA A 35 -9.99 -16.45 6.42
N PHE A 36 -9.18 -15.45 6.04
CA PHE A 36 -9.67 -14.26 5.36
C PHE A 36 -10.10 -14.55 3.92
N THR A 37 -9.33 -15.36 3.17
CA THR A 37 -9.71 -15.78 1.80
C THR A 37 -10.96 -16.67 1.80
N LYS A 38 -11.13 -17.50 2.84
CA LYS A 38 -12.34 -18.32 3.04
C LYS A 38 -13.49 -17.58 3.73
N SER A 39 -13.31 -16.32 4.09
CA SER A 39 -14.39 -15.51 4.67
C SER A 39 -15.43 -15.17 3.59
N PRO A 40 -16.66 -14.80 3.96
CA PRO A 40 -17.70 -14.41 3.00
C PRO A 40 -17.25 -13.29 2.07
N VAL A 41 -16.42 -12.37 2.57
CA VAL A 41 -15.88 -11.24 1.79
C VAL A 41 -14.84 -11.71 0.77
N GLY A 42 -13.96 -12.64 1.17
CA GLY A 42 -12.97 -13.24 0.29
C GLY A 42 -13.61 -14.10 -0.81
N GLN A 43 -14.62 -14.88 -0.44
CA GLN A 43 -15.37 -15.73 -1.37
C GLN A 43 -16.27 -14.90 -2.32
N TYR A 44 -16.76 -13.73 -1.89
CA TYR A 44 -17.52 -12.81 -2.73
C TYR A 44 -16.63 -12.09 -3.75
N LEU A 45 -15.40 -11.73 -3.37
CA LEU A 45 -14.40 -11.20 -4.29
C LEU A 45 -13.91 -12.27 -5.29
N ASP A 46 -13.71 -13.51 -4.84
CA ASP A 46 -13.30 -14.64 -5.69
C ASP A 46 -14.38 -14.99 -6.72
N ARG A 47 -15.65 -14.97 -6.31
CA ARG A 47 -16.79 -15.27 -7.20
C ARG A 47 -17.11 -14.16 -8.20
N HIS A 48 -16.66 -12.93 -7.94
CA HIS A 48 -16.87 -11.77 -8.81
C HIS A 48 -15.55 -11.04 -9.09
N PRO A 49 -14.75 -11.52 -10.08
CA PRO A 49 -13.45 -10.92 -10.40
C PRO A 49 -13.55 -9.44 -10.79
N PHE A 50 -14.68 -9.02 -11.37
CA PHE A 50 -14.94 -7.62 -11.71
C PHE A 50 -15.13 -6.73 -10.47
N LEU A 51 -15.74 -7.25 -9.41
CA LEU A 51 -15.95 -6.54 -8.16
C LEU A 51 -14.61 -6.39 -7.41
N ALA A 52 -13.82 -7.46 -7.37
CA ALA A 52 -12.46 -7.42 -6.80
C ALA A 52 -11.59 -6.38 -7.52
N LEU A 53 -11.63 -6.38 -8.85
CA LEU A 53 -10.91 -5.40 -9.67
C LEU A 53 -11.41 -3.97 -9.42
N ALA A 54 -12.73 -3.76 -9.36
CA ALA A 54 -13.32 -2.46 -9.10
C ALA A 54 -12.94 -1.91 -7.71
N LEU A 55 -12.95 -2.75 -6.68
CA LEU A 55 -12.49 -2.40 -5.33
C LEU A 55 -11.00 -2.04 -5.31
N LEU A 56 -10.16 -2.83 -5.99
CA LEU A 56 -8.72 -2.56 -6.09
C LEU A 56 -8.47 -1.20 -6.75
N VAL A 57 -9.08 -0.96 -7.91
CA VAL A 57 -8.98 0.32 -8.63
C VAL A 57 -9.53 1.43 -7.74
N PHE A 58 -10.67 1.25 -7.08
CA PHE A 58 -11.23 2.23 -6.17
C PHE A 58 -10.28 2.60 -5.04
N ILE A 59 -9.63 1.64 -4.39
CA ILE A 59 -8.65 1.90 -3.32
C ILE A 59 -7.45 2.68 -3.88
N VAL A 60 -6.90 2.25 -5.01
CA VAL A 60 -5.74 2.91 -5.65
C VAL A 60 -6.10 4.34 -6.06
N THR A 61 -7.26 4.53 -6.69
CA THR A 61 -7.71 5.83 -7.19
C THR A 61 -8.23 6.73 -6.07
N SER A 62 -8.75 6.19 -4.97
CA SER A 62 -9.22 6.93 -3.79
C SER A 62 -8.07 7.36 -2.87
N ALA A 63 -6.95 6.65 -2.87
CA ALA A 63 -5.78 7.03 -2.07
C ALA A 63 -5.28 8.45 -2.41
N VAL A 64 -5.37 8.87 -3.68
CA VAL A 64 -4.96 10.20 -4.14
C VAL A 64 -5.85 11.32 -3.54
N PRO A 65 -7.18 11.35 -3.76
CA PRO A 65 -8.03 12.38 -3.18
C PRO A 65 -8.09 12.32 -1.64
N VAL A 66 -8.09 11.12 -1.04
CA VAL A 66 -8.11 10.98 0.43
C VAL A 66 -6.80 11.46 1.04
N GLY A 67 -5.66 11.06 0.49
CA GLY A 67 -4.35 11.52 0.94
C GLY A 67 -4.19 13.03 0.80
N PHE A 68 -4.63 13.59 -0.34
CA PHE A 68 -4.61 15.03 -0.56
C PHE A 68 -5.48 15.78 0.45
N PHE A 69 -6.68 15.27 0.74
CA PHE A 69 -7.56 15.86 1.75
C PHE A 69 -6.93 15.85 3.13
N LEU A 70 -6.36 14.71 3.57
CA LEU A 70 -5.67 14.61 4.85
C LEU A 70 -4.49 15.56 4.95
N LEU A 71 -3.71 15.71 3.88
CA LEU A 71 -2.58 16.65 3.83
C LEU A 71 -3.06 18.09 4.04
N LEU A 72 -4.13 18.51 3.34
CA LEU A 72 -4.70 19.84 3.52
C LEU A 72 -5.20 20.06 4.94
N VAL A 73 -5.90 19.09 5.53
CA VAL A 73 -6.38 19.18 6.92
C VAL A 73 -5.22 19.38 7.90
N ILE A 74 -4.14 18.62 7.74
CA ILE A 74 -2.94 18.75 8.59
C ILE A 74 -2.32 20.15 8.40
N LEU A 75 -2.17 20.60 7.16
CA LEU A 75 -1.60 21.92 6.87
C LEU A 75 -2.45 23.05 7.47
N THR A 76 -3.76 23.00 7.28
CA THR A 76 -4.69 23.99 7.84
C THR A 76 -4.67 23.96 9.37
N THR A 77 -4.58 22.78 9.97
CA THR A 77 -4.48 22.65 11.44
C THR A 77 -3.18 23.27 11.95
N LEU A 78 -2.06 23.06 11.26
CA LEU A 78 -0.78 23.67 11.61
C LEU A 78 -0.83 25.19 11.50
N VAL A 79 -1.39 25.71 10.40
CA VAL A 79 -1.57 27.16 10.20
C VAL A 79 -2.47 27.74 11.27
N ALA A 80 -3.58 27.08 11.60
CA ALA A 80 -4.49 27.51 12.65
C ALA A 80 -3.80 27.51 14.03
N LEU A 81 -3.04 26.46 14.35
CA LEU A 81 -2.30 26.35 15.60
C LEU A 81 -1.26 27.46 15.74
N VAL A 82 -0.46 27.70 14.69
CA VAL A 82 0.49 28.82 14.65
C VAL A 82 -0.25 30.16 14.77
N GLY A 83 -1.39 30.31 14.11
CA GLY A 83 -2.23 31.51 14.21
C GLY A 83 -2.75 31.75 15.64
N VAL A 84 -3.19 30.70 16.33
CA VAL A 84 -3.61 30.79 17.74
C VAL A 84 -2.43 31.18 18.63
N ILE A 85 -1.26 30.56 18.45
CA ILE A 85 -0.06 30.89 19.24
C ILE A 85 0.35 32.34 19.04
N ILE A 86 0.39 32.84 17.79
CA ILE A 86 0.74 34.25 17.51
C ILE A 86 -0.28 35.23 18.10
N LEU A 87 -1.58 34.87 18.09
CA LEU A 87 -2.62 35.72 18.66
C LEU A 87 -2.60 35.75 20.20
N GLU A 88 -2.19 34.65 20.84
CA GLU A 88 -2.09 34.56 22.30
C GLU A 88 -0.79 35.21 22.85
N ASP A 89 0.28 35.26 22.06
CA ASP A 89 1.55 35.91 22.41
C ASP A 89 1.55 37.44 22.15
N HIS A 90 0.49 37.99 21.53
CA HIS A 90 0.31 39.44 21.30
C HIS A 90 -0.59 40.10 22.35
#